data_AF-A0A7S9CS38-F1
#
_entry.id   AF-A0A7S9CS38-F1
#
_cell.length_a   1.000
_cell.length_b   1.000
_cell.length_c   1.000
_cell.angle_alpha   90.00
_cell.angle_beta   90.00
_cell.angle_gamma   90.00
#
_symmetry.space_group_name_H-M   'P 1'
#
loop_
_entity.id
_entity.type
_entity.pdbx_description
1 polymer ?
#
loop_
_entity_poly.entity_id
_entity_poly.type
_entity_poly.pdbx_seq_one_letter_code
_entity_poly.pdbx_strand_id
1 'polypeptide(L)' 'MDDKQEPDGIVLTEAQLKSRRQRSIATALALGVLVLLFFAVTLVKGPAVLVRPL' A
#
# COMPACT_ATOMS: atom_id res chain seq x y z
N MET A 1 34.50 -18.13 6.08
CA MET A 1 34.33 -17.09 7.10
C MET A 1 33.42 -16.05 6.47
N ASP A 2 32.12 -16.13 6.71
CA ASP A 2 31.17 -15.10 6.26
C ASP A 2 31.27 -13.93 7.22
N ASP A 3 32.04 -12.92 6.83
CA ASP A 3 32.07 -11.62 7.51
C ASP A 3 30.70 -10.97 7.36
N LYS A 4 29.88 -11.11 8.41
CA LYS A 4 28.66 -10.33 8.60
C LYS A 4 29.07 -8.86 8.74
N GLN A 5 29.10 -8.15 7.62
CA GLN A 5 29.19 -6.70 7.60
C GLN A 5 28.02 -6.13 8.39
N GLU A 6 28.27 -5.75 9.64
CA GLU A 6 27.37 -4.93 10.42
C GLU A 6 27.19 -3.62 9.65
N PRO A 7 25.95 -3.15 9.42
CA PRO A 7 25.73 -1.94 8.65
C PRO A 7 26.24 -0.73 9.47
N ASP A 8 27.44 -0.26 9.16
CA ASP A 8 28.04 1.00 9.63
C ASP A 8 27.26 2.21 9.06
N GLY A 9 26.00 2.37 9.47
CA GLY A 9 25.11 3.40 8.93
C GLY A 9 24.13 3.94 9.97
N ILE A 10 23.64 5.16 9.75
CA ILE A 10 22.72 5.84 10.68
C ILE A 10 21.43 5.03 10.83
N VAL A 11 21.27 4.40 11.99
CA VAL A 11 20.06 3.67 12.37
C VAL A 11 18.98 4.67 12.75
N LEU A 12 17.76 4.44 12.24
CA LEU A 12 16.61 5.27 12.58
C LEU A 12 16.28 5.14 14.07
N THR A 13 16.03 6.28 14.72
CA THR A 13 15.53 6.28 16.09
C THR A 13 14.14 5.65 16.15
N GLU A 14 13.73 5.15 17.31
CA GLU A 14 12.40 4.54 17.47
C GLU A 14 11.26 5.49 17.05
N ALA A 15 11.42 6.79 17.33
CA ALA A 15 10.48 7.83 16.92
C ALA A 15 10.39 7.95 15.39
N GLN A 16 11.51 7.87 14.67
CA GLN A 16 11.54 7.91 13.21
C GLN A 16 10.92 6.65 12.60
N LEU A 17 11.22 5.46 13.15
CA LEU A 17 10.59 4.21 12.73
C LEU A 17 9.07 4.23 12.93
N LYS A 18 8.60 4.73 14.07
CA LYS A 18 7.16 4.89 14.37
C LYS A 18 6.48 5.82 13.36
N SER A 19 7.08 6.97 13.06
CA SER A 19 6.55 7.90 12.06
C SER A 19 6.50 7.27 10.67
N ARG A 20 7.54 6.53 10.27
CA ARG A 20 7.57 5.79 9.00
C ARG A 20 6.43 4.76 8.91
N ARG A 21 6.20 4.00 9.98
CA ARG A 21 5.11 3.02 10.07
C ARG A 21 3.75 3.68 9.96
N GLN A 22 3.53 4.81 10.64
CA GLN A 22 2.27 5.56 10.54
C GLN A 22 1.98 6.02 9.11
N ARG A 23 2.97 6.58 8.40
CA ARG A 23 2.81 6.98 6.99
C ARG A 23 2.47 5.80 6.10
N SER A 24 3.18 4.68 6.26
CA SER A 24 2.91 3.47 5.48
C SER A 24 1.49 2.94 5.72
N ILE A 25 1.00 2.98 6.96
CA ILE A 25 -0.37 2.56 7.30
C ILE A 25 -1.39 3.50 6.66
N ALA A 26 -1.17 4.82 6.72
CA ALA A 26 -2.05 5.80 6.09
C ALA A 26 -2.19 5.56 4.58
N THR A 27 -1.06 5.31 3.90
CA THR A 27 -1.08 4.98 2.46
C THR A 27 -1.81 3.67 2.19
N ALA A 28 -1.58 2.63 2.98
CA ALA A 28 -2.26 1.35 2.83
C ALA A 28 -3.78 1.48 3.01
N LEU A 29 -4.23 2.25 4.00
CA LEU A 29 -5.64 2.55 4.22
C LEU A 29 -6.24 3.33 3.04
N ALA A 30 -5.56 4.37 2.57
CA ALA A 30 -6.03 5.18 1.44
C ALA A 30 -6.18 4.34 0.16
N LEU A 31 -5.18 3.54 -0.17
CA LEU A 31 -5.22 2.65 -1.33
C LEU A 31 -6.30 1.57 -1.18
N GLY A 32 -6.43 0.97 0.02
CA GLY A 32 -7.46 -0.03 0.29
C GLY A 32 -8.88 0.50 0.12
N VAL A 33 -9.14 1.71 0.64
CA VAL A 33 -10.43 2.39 0.45
C VAL A 33 -10.69 2.67 -1.03
N LEU A 34 -9.70 3.20 -1.75
CA LEU A 34 -9.82 3.47 -3.18
C LEU A 34 -10.21 2.22 -3.97
N VAL A 35 -9.53 1.10 -3.75
CA VAL A 35 -9.84 -0.18 -4.41
C VAL A 35 -11.25 -0.67 -4.05
N LEU A 36 -11.63 -0.60 -2.77
CA LEU A 36 -12.97 -0.99 -2.32
C LEU A 36 -14.07 -0.17 -3.00
N LEU A 37 -13.86 1.13 -3.21
CA LEU A 37 -14.83 1.98 -3.93
C LEU A 37 -15.00 1.51 -5.38
N PHE A 38 -13.90 1.27 -6.11
CA PHE A 38 -13.99 0.76 -7.48
C PHE A 38 -14.66 -0.62 -7.54
N PHE A 39 -14.33 -1.50 -6.61
CA PHE A 39 -14.91 -2.83 -6.54
C PHE A 39 -16.41 -2.80 -6.22
N ALA A 40 -16.82 -1.98 -5.25
CA ALA A 40 -18.24 -1.78 -4.92
C ALA A 40 -19.03 -1.23 -6.12
N VAL A 41 -18.48 -0.26 -6.85
CA VAL A 41 -19.09 0.23 -8.09
C VAL A 41 -19.22 -0.88 -9.13
N THR A 42 -18.19 -1.73 -9.26
CA THR A 42 -18.20 -2.88 -10.18
C THR A 42 -19.27 -3.89 -9.82
N LEU A 43 -19.46 -4.20 -8.53
CA LEU A 43 -20.52 -5.11 -8.07
C LEU A 43 -21.92 -4.54 -8.35
N VAL A 44 -22.12 -3.24 -8.11
CA VAL A 44 -23.44 -2.59 -8.25
C VAL A 44 -23.81 -2.33 -9.72
N LYS A 45 -22.85 -1.88 -10.54
CA LYS A 45 -23.12 -1.47 -11.93
C LYS A 45 -22.76 -2.55 -12.95
N GLY A 46 -22.10 -3.62 -12.53
CA GLY A 46 -21.51 -4.61 -13.44
C GLY A 46 -20.32 -4.05 -14.22
N PRO A 47 -19.55 -4.93 -14.89
CA PRO A 47 -18.42 -4.51 -15.72
C PRO A 47 -18.96 -3.94 -17.05
N ALA A 48 -19.36 -2.67 -17.06
CA ALA A 48 -19.85 -1.97 -18.26
C ALA A 48 -18.88 -2.07 -19.46
N VAL A 49 -17.59 -2.31 -19.19
CA VAL A 49 -16.55 -2.55 -20.20
C VAL A 49 -16.79 -3.83 -21.02
N LEU A 50 -17.54 -4.81 -20.50
CA LEU A 50 -17.86 -6.07 -21.20
C LEU A 50 -19.08 -5.96 -22.12
N VAL A 51 -19.86 -4.87 -22.03
CA VAL A 51 -20.96 -4.59 -22.96
C VAL A 51 -20.40 -3.76 -24.10
N ARG A 52 -19.80 -4.42 -25.09
CA ARG A 52 -19.34 -3.76 -26.31
C ARG A 52 -20.31 -4.07 -27.45
N PRO A 53 -21.08 -3.08 -27.96
CA PRO A 53 -21.79 -3.26 -29.21
C PRO A 53 -20.77 -3.36 -30.35
N LEU A 54 -20.93 -4.38 -31.19
CA LEU A 54 -20.23 -4.55 -32.46
C LEU A 54 -20.82 -3.62 -33.52
#